data_AF-A0A6B3GPM6-F1
#
_entry.id   AF-A0A6B3GPM6-F1
#
_cell.length_a   1.000
_cell.length_b   1.000
_cell.length_c   1.000
_cell.angle_alpha   90.00
_cell.angle_beta   90.00
_cell.angle_gamma   90.00
#
_symmetry.space_group_name_H-M   'P 1'
#
loop_
_entity.id
_entity.type
_entity.pdbx_description
1 polymer ?
#
loop_
_entity_poly.entity_id
_entity_poly.type
_entity_poly.pdbx_seq_one_letter_code
_entity_poly.pdbx_strand_id
1 'polypeptide(L)' 'MPYFDAASAAPLHPVARQALLAALDEGWADPARLYREGRRARLLLDAAREAAAEAVGCRPDELVFTSSGTT' A
#
# COMPACT_ATOMS: atom_id res chain seq x y z
N MET A 1 -28.35 3.17 4.51
CA MET A 1 -28.34 4.64 4.63
C MET A 1 -27.38 5.18 3.58
N PRO A 2 -27.76 6.20 2.80
CA PRO A 2 -26.82 6.84 1.88
C PRO A 2 -25.69 7.54 2.66
N TYR A 3 -24.47 7.49 2.13
CA TYR A 3 -23.27 8.09 2.72
C TYR A 3 -22.81 9.27 1.87
N PHE A 4 -22.80 10.48 2.45
CA PHE A 4 -22.51 11.73 1.75
C PHE A 4 -21.37 12.52 2.41
N ASP A 5 -20.36 11.82 2.94
CA ASP A 5 -19.21 12.43 3.64
C ASP A 5 -17.87 11.86 3.13
N ALA A 6 -17.78 11.63 1.82
CA ALA A 6 -16.57 11.09 1.19
C ALA A 6 -15.33 12.00 1.33
N ALA A 7 -15.54 13.27 1.67
CA ALA A 7 -14.47 14.24 1.92
C ALA A 7 -13.72 13.97 3.23
N SER A 8 -14.39 13.39 4.24
CA SER A 8 -13.77 13.03 5.53
C SER A 8 -13.11 11.67 5.48
N ALA A 9 -13.79 10.66 4.94
CA ALA A 9 -13.27 9.33 4.72
C ALA A 9 -14.10 8.61 3.66
N ALA A 10 -13.54 7.55 3.06
CA ALA A 10 -14.27 6.67 2.17
C ALA A 10 -14.10 5.22 2.63
N PRO A 11 -15.12 4.36 2.48
CA PRO A 11 -14.94 2.93 2.66
C PRO A 11 -13.88 2.41 1.67
N LEU A 12 -13.08 1.44 2.11
CA LEU A 12 -12.10 0.82 1.23
C LEU A 12 -12.78 0.20 0.02
N HIS A 13 -12.23 0.45 -1.16
CA HIS A 13 -12.59 -0.30 -2.36
C HIS A 13 -12.34 -1.81 -2.11
N PRO A 14 -13.19 -2.73 -2.61
CA PRO A 14 -13.03 -4.16 -2.35
C PRO A 14 -11.66 -4.71 -2.71
N VAL A 15 -11.07 -4.24 -3.82
CA VAL A 15 -9.72 -4.62 -4.25
C VAL A 15 -8.64 -4.09 -3.29
N ALA A 16 -8.80 -2.87 -2.77
CA ALA A 16 -7.88 -2.32 -1.78
C ALA A 16 -7.93 -3.11 -0.46
N ARG A 17 -9.13 -3.56 -0.06
CA ARG A 17 -9.29 -4.45 1.10
C ARG A 17 -8.58 -5.78 0.90
N GLN A 18 -8.68 -6.38 -0.30
CA GLN A 18 -7.97 -7.64 -0.61
C GLN A 18 -6.45 -7.46 -0.56
N ALA A 19 -5.93 -6.37 -1.14
CA ALA A 19 -4.50 -6.06 -1.12
C ALA A 19 -4.00 -5.86 0.33
N LEU A 20 -4.77 -5.18 1.17
CA LEU A 20 -4.44 -5.01 2.59
C LEU A 20 -4.37 -6.36 3.33
N LEU A 21 -5.34 -7.25 3.13
CA LEU A 21 -5.33 -8.57 3.75
C LEU A 21 -4.14 -9.42 3.28
N ALA A 22 -3.84 -9.41 1.97
CA ALA A 22 -2.66 -10.09 1.44
C ALA A 22 -1.35 -9.55 2.06
N ALA A 23 -1.26 -8.23 2.27
CA ALA A 23 -0.10 -7.63 2.94
C ALA A 23 0.01 -8.06 4.41
N LEU A 24 -1.10 -8.22 5.12
CA LEU A 24 -1.09 -8.71 6.50
C LEU A 24 -0.72 -10.21 6.59
N ASP A 25 -1.25 -11.03 5.68
CA ASP A 25 -1.04 -12.47 5.71
C ASP A 25 0.34 -12.88 5.18
N GLU A 26 0.84 -12.21 4.13
CA GLU A 26 2.06 -12.61 3.42
C GLU A 26 3.23 -11.62 3.55
N GLY A 27 2.94 -10.37 3.93
CA GLY A 27 3.90 -9.26 3.98
C GLY A 27 4.26 -8.80 5.40
N TRP A 28 3.97 -9.60 6.42
CA TRP A 28 4.14 -9.22 7.84
C TRP A 28 5.61 -9.01 8.28
N ALA A 29 6.57 -9.56 7.54
CA ALA A 29 7.98 -9.53 7.90
C ALA A 29 8.67 -8.21 7.49
N ASP A 30 9.83 -7.94 8.11
CA ASP A 30 10.65 -6.77 7.80
C ASP A 30 11.23 -6.86 6.36
N PRO A 31 10.86 -5.93 5.43
CA PRO A 31 11.31 -5.94 4.04
C PRO A 31 12.79 -5.60 3.86
N ALA A 32 13.50 -5.19 4.91
CA ALA A 32 14.97 -5.04 4.90
C ALA A 32 15.69 -6.38 5.12
N ARG A 33 14.98 -7.43 5.55
CA ARG A 33 15.59 -8.73 5.82
C ARG A 33 15.62 -9.61 4.58
N LEU A 34 16.71 -10.36 4.45
CA LEU A 34 16.98 -11.19 3.27
C LEU A 34 16.40 -12.61 3.37
N TYR A 35 15.78 -13.01 4.48
CA TYR A 35 15.09 -14.30 4.57
C TYR A 35 13.80 -14.31 3.74
N ARG A 36 13.21 -15.49 3.54
CA ARG A 36 12.11 -15.71 2.58
C ARG A 36 10.95 -14.74 2.78
N GLU A 37 10.50 -14.60 4.01
CA GLU A 37 9.34 -13.77 4.38
C GLU A 37 9.68 -12.28 4.23
N GLY A 38 10.89 -11.85 4.57
CA GLY A 38 11.35 -10.47 4.33
C GLY A 38 11.41 -10.12 2.83
N ARG A 39 11.87 -11.05 1.99
CA ARG A 39 11.80 -10.88 0.52
C ARG A 39 10.36 -10.81 0.01
N ARG A 40 9.44 -11.59 0.60
CA ARG A 40 8.01 -11.52 0.23
C ARG A 40 7.41 -10.16 0.57
N ALA A 41 7.69 -9.63 1.77
CA ALA A 41 7.29 -8.29 2.16
C ALA A 41 7.88 -7.21 1.24
N ARG A 42 9.17 -7.33 0.87
CA ARG A 42 9.81 -6.42 -0.10
C ARG A 42 9.10 -6.42 -1.45
N LEU A 43 8.79 -7.60 -2.00
CA LEU A 43 8.07 -7.70 -3.28
C LEU A 43 6.71 -7.02 -3.25
N LEU A 44 5.96 -7.17 -2.15
CA LEU A 44 4.66 -6.52 -1.99
C LEU A 44 4.79 -4.99 -1.89
N LEU A 45 5.80 -4.51 -1.16
CA LEU A 45 6.08 -3.08 -1.03
C LEU A 45 6.51 -2.44 -2.37
N ASP A 46 7.35 -3.13 -3.14
CA ASP A 46 7.83 -2.64 -4.43
C ASP A 46 6.68 -2.59 -5.44
N ALA A 47 5.83 -3.61 -5.50
CA ALA A 47 4.62 -3.60 -6.34
C ALA A 47 3.64 -2.48 -5.96
N ALA A 48 3.46 -2.21 -4.65
CA ALA A 48 2.64 -1.10 -4.19
C ALA A 48 3.21 0.27 -4.61
N ARG A 49 4.55 0.41 -4.59
CA ARG A 49 5.25 1.63 -5.00
C ARG A 49 5.12 1.87 -6.51
N GLU A 50 5.24 0.82 -7.31
CA GLU A 50 5.01 0.89 -8.76
C GLU A 50 3.58 1.34 -9.08
N ALA A 51 2.58 0.69 -8.47
CA ALA A 51 1.18 1.02 -8.69
C ALA A 51 0.82 2.45 -8.25
N ALA A 52 1.36 2.90 -7.10
CA ALA A 52 1.13 4.25 -6.62
C ALA A 52 1.82 5.31 -7.50
N ALA A 53 3.05 5.04 -7.97
CA ALA A 53 3.79 5.92 -8.85
C ALA A 53 3.11 6.08 -10.21
N GLU A 54 2.58 4.99 -10.77
CA GLU A 54 1.75 5.02 -11.99
C GLU A 54 0.50 5.89 -11.80
N ALA A 55 -0.22 5.72 -10.67
CA ALA A 55 -1.44 6.46 -10.40
C ALA A 55 -1.23 7.99 -10.28
N VAL A 56 -0.06 8.42 -9.80
CA VAL A 56 0.28 9.85 -9.67
C VAL A 56 1.16 10.38 -10.81
N GLY A 57 1.62 9.51 -11.71
CA GLY A 57 2.43 9.89 -12.88
C GLY A 57 3.88 10.27 -12.56
N CYS A 58 4.49 9.65 -11.54
CA CYS A 58 5.91 9.84 -11.21
C CYS A 58 6.71 8.55 -11.35
N ARG A 59 8.04 8.63 -11.18
CA ARG A 59 8.86 7.43 -11.12
C ARG A 59 8.79 6.78 -9.74
N PRO A 60 8.91 5.44 -9.62
CA PRO A 60 8.87 4.76 -8.32
C PRO A 60 9.91 5.27 -7.30
N ASP A 61 11.07 5.74 -7.77
CA ASP A 61 12.14 6.30 -6.95
C ASP A 61 11.88 7.74 -6.46
N GLU A 62 10.88 8.42 -7.03
CA GLU A 62 10.42 9.75 -6.59
C GLU A 62 9.29 9.68 -5.54
N LEU A 63 8.72 8.49 -5.33
CA LEU A 63 7.61 8.28 -4.39
C LEU A 63 8.14 7.89 -3.00
N VAL A 64 7.54 8.41 -1.93
CA VAL A 64 7.79 7.95 -0.55
C VAL A 64 6.47 7.74 0.16
N PHE A 65 6.32 6.61 0.87
CA PHE A 65 5.16 6.37 1.72
C PHE A 65 5.34 7.04 3.08
N THR A 66 4.36 7.82 3.49
CA THR A 66 4.23 8.37 4.84
C THR A 66 3.01 7.74 5.54
N SER A 67 2.82 8.03 6.82
CA SER A 67 1.69 7.51 7.60
C SER A 67 0.36 8.18 7.27
N SER A 68 0.37 9.42 6.78
CA SER A 68 -0.81 10.19 6.40
C SER A 68 -0.42 11.44 5.59
N GLY A 69 -1.40 12.11 4.98
CA GLY A 69 -1.17 13.37 4.26
C GLY A 69 -0.78 14.58 5.12
N THR A 70 -0.78 14.46 6.45
CA THR A 70 -0.34 15.51 7.37
C THR A 70 1.17 15.42 7.67
N THR A 71 1.76 14.26 7.41
CA THR A 71 3.16 13.95 7.74
C THR A 71 4.09 14.27 6.58
#